data_AF-A0A370DPJ2-F1
#
_entry.id   AF-A0A370DPJ2-F1
#
_cell.length_a   1.000
_cell.length_b   1.000
_cell.length_c   1.000
_cell.angle_alpha   90.00
_cell.angle_beta   90.00
_cell.angle_gamma   90.00
#
_symmetry.space_group_name_H-M   'P 1'
#
loop_
_entity.id
_entity.type
_entity.pdbx_description
1 polymer ?
#
loop_
_entity_poly.entity_id
_entity_poly.type
_entity_poly.pdbx_seq_one_letter_code
_entity_poly.pdbx_strand_id
1 'polypeptide(L)'
;MASTNDLSQRHQQIQLLFADDNISEAIKRLMDFVRDFSRDNADDLNEVIVISASYNRLNKAERRGTTGFDEIELRRNKLLYQALALMDGVIA
;
A
#
# COMPACT_ATOMS: atom_id res chain seq x y z
N MET A 1 -21.89 -8.15 4.50
CA MET A 1 -20.89 -9.07 3.96
C MET A 1 -20.56 -8.61 2.56
N ALA A 2 -19.33 -8.13 2.33
CA ALA A 2 -18.88 -7.79 0.98
C ALA A 2 -18.83 -9.07 0.14
N SER A 3 -19.36 -9.02 -1.09
CA SER A 3 -19.38 -10.18 -1.99
C SER A 3 -17.98 -10.44 -2.55
N THR A 4 -17.66 -11.67 -2.96
CA THR A 4 -16.37 -12.03 -3.58
C THR A 4 -16.03 -11.14 -4.80
N ASN A 5 -17.06 -10.66 -5.52
CA ASN A 5 -16.88 -9.70 -6.62
C ASN A 5 -16.36 -8.34 -6.13
N ASP A 6 -16.76 -7.88 -4.95
CA ASP A 6 -16.28 -6.62 -4.35
C ASP A 6 -14.80 -6.74 -3.94
N LEU A 7 -14.39 -7.90 -3.42
CA LEU A 7 -12.99 -8.19 -3.08
C LEU A 7 -12.09 -8.12 -4.33
N SER A 8 -12.38 -8.87 -5.37
CA SER A 8 -11.54 -8.90 -6.59
C SER A 8 -11.52 -7.55 -7.31
N GLN A 9 -12.64 -6.83 -7.34
CA GLN A 9 -12.69 -5.49 -7.94
C GLN A 9 -11.85 -4.48 -7.15
N ARG A 10 -11.94 -4.48 -5.82
CA ARG A 10 -11.14 -3.58 -4.98
C ARG A 10 -9.65 -3.90 -5.05
N HIS A 11 -9.29 -5.18 -5.07
CA HIS A 11 -7.91 -5.63 -5.30
C HIS A 11 -7.35 -5.07 -6.62
N GLN A 12 -8.08 -5.27 -7.72
CA GLN A 12 -7.65 -4.75 -9.03
C GLN A 12 -7.56 -3.22 -9.06
N GLN A 13 -8.49 -2.51 -8.41
CA GLN A 13 -8.43 -1.05 -8.31
C GLN A 13 -7.18 -0.55 -7.58
N ILE A 14 -6.77 -1.23 -6.51
CA ILE A 14 -5.55 -0.90 -5.76
C ILE A 14 -4.31 -1.15 -6.64
N GLN A 15 -4.27 -2.27 -7.37
CA GLN A 15 -3.18 -2.55 -8.31
C GLN A 15 -3.06 -1.49 -9.41
N LEU A 16 -4.17 -1.02 -9.96
CA LEU A 16 -4.17 0.04 -10.97
C LEU A 16 -3.63 1.37 -10.40
N LEU A 17 -4.03 1.73 -9.18
CA LEU A 17 -3.51 2.94 -8.53
C LEU A 17 -2.00 2.86 -8.30
N PHE A 18 -1.48 1.68 -7.97
CA PHE A 18 -0.05 1.46 -7.88
C PHE A 18 0.65 1.54 -9.25
N ALA A 19 0.04 1.00 -10.31
CA ALA A 19 0.57 1.08 -11.67
C ALA A 19 0.60 2.53 -12.20
N ASP A 20 -0.34 3.36 -11.77
CA ASP A 20 -0.44 4.79 -12.13
C ASP A 20 0.44 5.71 -11.24
N ASP A 21 1.32 5.15 -10.40
CA ASP A 21 2.12 5.87 -9.39
C ASP A 21 1.28 6.72 -8.41
N ASN A 22 -0.01 6.41 -8.26
CA ASN A 22 -0.91 7.05 -7.31
C ASN A 22 -0.83 6.36 -5.93
N ILE A 23 0.40 6.27 -5.40
CA ILE A 23 0.74 5.50 -4.20
C ILE A 23 -0.06 5.99 -2.98
N SER A 24 -0.27 7.30 -2.83
CA SER A 24 -1.00 7.84 -1.69
C SER A 24 -2.46 7.40 -1.65
N GLU A 25 -3.13 7.31 -2.80
CA GLU A 25 -4.51 6.83 -2.87
C GLU A 25 -4.56 5.30 -2.74
N ALA A 26 -3.60 4.61 -3.37
CA ALA A 26 -3.47 3.15 -3.25
C ALA A 26 -3.36 2.70 -1.79
N ILE A 27 -2.54 3.35 -0.97
CA ILE A 27 -2.37 3.04 0.46
C ILE A 27 -3.68 3.25 1.25
N LYS A 28 -4.46 4.31 0.95
CA LYS A 28 -5.75 4.53 1.61
C LYS A 28 -6.73 3.40 1.30
N ARG A 29 -6.83 3.03 0.03
CA ARG A 29 -7.70 1.93 -0.40
C ARG A 29 -7.24 0.58 0.14
N LEU A 30 -5.93 0.38 0.26
CA LEU A 30 -5.37 -0.80 0.92
C LEU A 30 -5.75 -0.86 2.40
N MET A 31 -5.76 0.26 3.11
CA MET A 31 -6.21 0.32 4.50
C MET A 31 -7.69 -0.07 4.65
N ASP A 32 -8.55 0.46 3.77
CA ASP A 32 -9.97 0.09 3.76
C ASP A 32 -10.15 -1.39 3.36
N PHE A 33 -9.36 -1.89 2.41
CA PHE A 33 -9.38 -3.28 1.98
C PHE A 33 -8.99 -4.24 3.11
N VAL A 34 -7.87 -3.97 3.80
CA VAL A 34 -7.43 -4.76 4.95
C VAL A 34 -8.51 -4.77 6.03
N ARG A 35 -9.06 -3.60 6.41
CA ARG A 35 -10.11 -3.50 7.41
C ARG A 35 -11.33 -4.37 7.07
N ASP A 36 -11.72 -4.38 5.81
CA ASP A 36 -12.96 -5.00 5.35
C ASP A 36 -12.79 -6.52 5.08
N PHE A 37 -11.57 -7.00 4.78
CA PHE A 37 -11.33 -8.37 4.31
C PHE A 37 -10.29 -9.20 5.09
N SER A 38 -9.43 -8.58 5.91
CA SER A 38 -8.42 -9.32 6.67
C SER A 38 -9.05 -10.16 7.79
N ARG A 39 -8.55 -11.39 7.93
CA ARG A 39 -8.87 -12.28 9.07
C ARG A 39 -8.10 -11.89 10.33
N ASP A 40 -6.81 -11.55 10.19
CA ASP A 40 -5.94 -11.04 11.25
C ASP A 40 -5.84 -9.51 11.19
N ASN A 41 -7.00 -8.89 11.35
CA ASN A 41 -7.26 -7.47 11.14
C ASN A 41 -6.29 -6.52 11.87
N ALA A 42 -5.67 -6.94 12.98
CA ALA A 42 -4.76 -6.09 13.76
C ALA A 42 -3.36 -6.00 13.14
N ASP A 43 -2.79 -7.13 12.70
CA ASP A 43 -1.41 -7.19 12.22
C ASP A 43 -1.30 -6.61 10.80
N ASP A 44 -2.22 -6.97 9.92
CA ASP A 44 -2.26 -6.43 8.56
C ASP A 44 -2.49 -4.92 8.56
N LEU A 45 -3.37 -4.41 9.44
CA LEU A 45 -3.63 -2.97 9.55
C LEU A 45 -2.40 -2.22 10.07
N ASN A 46 -1.69 -2.79 11.04
CA ASN A 46 -0.41 -2.24 11.51
C ASN A 46 0.61 -2.17 10.37
N GLU A 47 0.65 -3.18 9.50
CA GLU A 47 1.54 -3.17 8.34
C GLU A 47 1.18 -2.07 7.33
N VAL A 48 -0.11 -1.86 7.02
CA VAL A 48 -0.53 -0.72 6.19
C VAL A 48 -0.15 0.62 6.82
N ILE A 49 -0.27 0.76 8.14
CA ILE A 49 0.14 1.98 8.87
C ILE A 49 1.65 2.21 8.71
N VAL A 50 2.46 1.15 8.83
CA VAL A 50 3.92 1.23 8.63
C VAL A 50 4.26 1.63 7.20
N ILE A 51 3.59 1.06 6.20
CA ILE A 51 3.76 1.42 4.77
C ILE A 51 3.43 2.92 4.57
N SER A 52 2.29 3.37 5.08
CA SER A 52 1.85 4.78 5.01
C SER A 52 2.84 5.74 5.66
N ALA A 53 3.31 5.42 6.88
CA ALA A 53 4.29 6.23 7.59
C ALA A 53 5.63 6.30 6.83
N SER A 54 6.06 5.17 6.25
CA SER A 54 7.32 5.07 5.51
C SER A 54 7.27 5.86 4.20
N TYR A 55 6.16 5.77 3.45
CA TYR A 55 5.92 6.57 2.26
C TYR A 55 5.94 8.07 2.58
N ASN A 56 5.26 8.48 3.65
CA ASN A 56 5.25 9.88 4.08
C ASN A 56 6.64 10.41 4.48
N ARG A 57 7.47 9.59 5.13
CA ARG A 57 8.86 9.94 5.45
C ARG A 57 9.70 10.06 4.19
N LEU A 58 9.49 9.17 3.22
CA LEU A 58 10.20 9.18 1.94
C LEU A 58 9.89 10.44 1.13
N ASN A 59 8.61 10.81 1.00
CA ASN A 59 8.19 12.06 0.36
C ASN A 59 8.78 13.30 1.05
N LYS A 60 8.89 13.29 2.39
CA LYS A 60 9.54 14.38 3.13
C LYS A 60 11.04 14.45 2.83
N ALA A 61 11.71 13.31 2.74
CA ALA A 61 13.14 13.25 2.45
C ALA A 61 13.46 13.73 1.03
N GLU A 62 12.64 13.31 0.06
CA GLU A 62 12.72 13.76 -1.34
C GLU A 62 12.51 15.27 -1.45
N ARG A 63 11.43 15.82 -0.86
CA ARG A 63 11.16 17.27 -0.87
C ARG A 63 12.25 18.11 -0.21
N ARG A 64 12.95 17.55 0.77
CA ARG A 64 14.06 18.21 1.47
C ARG A 64 15.40 18.03 0.73
N GLY A 65 15.46 17.22 -0.32
CA GLY A 65 16.70 16.89 -1.02
C GLY A 65 17.72 16.14 -0.16
N THR A 66 17.28 15.50 0.94
CA THR A 66 18.19 14.80 1.88
C THR A 66 18.57 13.41 1.41
N THR A 67 17.98 12.93 0.32
CA THR A 67 18.14 11.57 -0.21
C THR A 67 18.17 11.66 -1.74
N GLY A 68 19.09 10.94 -2.37
CA GLY A 68 19.25 10.94 -3.82
C GLY A 68 18.07 10.30 -4.55
N PHE A 69 17.83 10.69 -5.80
CA PHE A 69 16.73 10.19 -6.63
C PHE A 69 16.71 8.65 -6.70
N ASP A 70 17.84 8.02 -7.03
CA ASP A 70 17.94 6.55 -7.14
C ASP A 70 17.60 5.83 -5.82
N GLU A 71 17.95 6.44 -4.68
CA GLU A 71 17.63 5.89 -3.37
C GLU A 71 16.13 6.06 -3.02
N ILE A 72 15.52 7.17 -3.44
CA ILE A 72 14.06 7.36 -3.31
C ILE A 72 13.33 6.33 -4.15
N GLU A 73 13.70 6.15 -5.43
CA GLU A 73 13.11 5.16 -6.34
C GLU A 73 13.23 3.73 -5.79
N LEU A 74 14.42 3.34 -5.33
CA LEU A 74 14.62 2.02 -4.73
C LEU A 74 13.72 1.79 -3.51
N ARG A 75 13.56 2.80 -2.65
CA ARG A 75 12.71 2.72 -1.45
C ARG A 75 11.23 2.73 -1.80
N ARG A 76 10.80 3.50 -2.82
CA ARG A 76 9.42 3.45 -3.33
C ARG A 76 9.09 2.06 -3.85
N ASN A 77 9.96 1.49 -4.68
CA ASN A 77 9.76 0.13 -5.22
C ASN A 77 9.66 -0.92 -4.11
N LYS A 78 10.47 -0.81 -3.05
CA LYS A 78 10.36 -1.70 -1.89
C LYS A 78 9.00 -1.58 -1.18
N LEU A 79 8.53 -0.36 -0.95
CA LEU A 79 7.21 -0.13 -0.33
C LEU A 79 6.08 -0.67 -1.22
N LEU A 80 6.21 -0.53 -2.53
CA LEU A 80 5.25 -1.07 -3.49
C LEU A 80 5.16 -2.59 -3.40
N TYR A 81 6.29 -3.30 -3.40
CA TYR A 81 6.30 -4.75 -3.24
C TYR A 81 5.73 -5.20 -1.90
N GLN A 82 6.01 -4.48 -0.82
CA GLN A 82 5.42 -4.76 0.50
C GLN A 82 3.89 -4.61 0.48
N ALA A 83 3.39 -3.53 -0.13
CA ALA A 83 1.95 -3.30 -0.22
C ALA A 83 1.23 -4.35 -1.07
N LEU A 84 1.83 -4.77 -2.19
CA LEU A 84 1.28 -5.84 -3.04
C LEU A 84 1.28 -7.19 -2.32
N ALA A 85 2.37 -7.53 -1.64
CA ALA A 85 2.47 -8.79 -0.88
C ALA A 85 1.44 -8.86 0.26
N LEU A 86 1.27 -7.76 0.99
CA LEU A 86 0.25 -7.65 2.04
C LEU A 86 -1.15 -7.86 1.46
N MET A 87 -1.45 -7.17 0.36
CA MET A 87 -2.74 -7.26 -0.30
C MET A 87 -3.07 -8.68 -0.80
N ASP A 88 -2.09 -9.40 -1.33
CA ASP A 88 -2.25 -10.81 -1.74
C ASP A 88 -2.41 -11.75 -0.53
N GLY A 89 -1.73 -11.45 0.59
CA GLY A 89 -1.84 -12.20 1.84
C GLY A 89 -3.24 -12.13 2.46
N VAL A 90 -3.93 -11.00 2.34
CA VAL A 90 -5.32 -10.82 2.81
C VAL A 90 -6.32 -11.72 2.07
N ILE A 91 -6.00 -12.11 0.83
CA ILE A 91 -6.87 -12.95 -0.01
C ILE A 91 -6.69 -14.45 0.27
N ALA A 92 -5.51 -14.86 0.79
CA ALA A 92 -5.14 -16.26 1.03
C ALA A 92 -5.91 -16.89 2.21
#